data_AF-A0A956YHR4-F1
#
_entry.id   AF-A0A956YHR4-F1
#
_cell.length_a   1.000
_cell.length_b   1.000
_cell.length_c   1.000
_cell.angle_alpha   90.00
_cell.angle_beta   90.00
_cell.angle_gamma   90.00
#
_symmetry.space_group_name_H-M   'P 1'
#
loop_
_entity.id
_entity.type
_entity.pdbx_description
1 polymer ?
#
loop_
_entity_poly.entity_id
_entity_poly.type
_entity_poly.pdbx_seq_one_letter_code
_entity_poly.pdbx_strand_id
1 'polypeptide(L)'
;AGWDCLYVDTAVILHHHSATAIEGSPFKNKLLGRNKVWAILKNYPWPLLLRYLPAILAYDLGSVLVALLVRRDASPLYGRLQAIPKLPTIWQKRRKIQQSRTISLQKMRALMEPLTTPRQVWQRYQHLGPSPK
;
A
#
# COMPACT_ATOMS: atom_id res chain seq x y z
N ALA A 1 -15.82 1.64 9.35
CA ALA A 1 -14.69 0.88 9.95
C ALA A 1 -15.06 0.56 11.39
N GLY A 2 -14.99 -0.72 11.78
CA GLY A 2 -15.57 -1.24 13.04
C GLY A 2 -15.95 -2.72 12.97
N TRP A 3 -15.63 -3.36 11.85
CA TRP A 3 -15.77 -4.79 11.64
C TRP A 3 -14.43 -5.45 11.94
N ASP A 4 -14.48 -6.67 12.48
CA ASP A 4 -13.29 -7.46 12.72
C ASP A 4 -12.93 -8.26 11.46
N CYS A 5 -11.62 -8.41 11.21
CA CYS A 5 -11.09 -9.27 10.17
C CYS A 5 -10.42 -10.47 10.85
N LEU A 6 -10.89 -11.68 10.56
CA LEU A 6 -10.32 -12.91 11.09
C LEU A 6 -9.53 -13.64 9.99
N TYR A 7 -8.29 -14.01 10.30
CA TYR A 7 -7.51 -14.96 9.51
C TYR A 7 -7.76 -16.36 10.08
N VAL A 8 -8.18 -17.29 9.21
CA VAL A 8 -8.45 -18.69 9.57
C VAL A 8 -7.48 -19.54 8.75
N ASP A 9 -6.44 -20.04 9.41
CA ASP A 9 -5.34 -20.82 8.78
C ASP A 9 -5.81 -22.15 8.20
N THR A 10 -6.88 -22.73 8.75
CA THR A 10 -7.51 -23.96 8.26
C THR A 10 -8.40 -23.74 7.04
N ALA A 11 -8.78 -22.50 6.71
CA ALA A 11 -9.58 -22.18 5.53
C ALA A 11 -8.66 -21.97 4.30
N VAL A 12 -8.32 -23.07 3.62
CA VAL A 12 -7.36 -23.06 2.51
C VAL A 12 -8.07 -23.04 1.15
N ILE A 13 -7.62 -22.15 0.26
CA ILE A 13 -8.05 -22.09 -1.15
C ILE A 13 -6.83 -22.03 -2.08
N LEU A 14 -6.99 -22.52 -3.31
CA LEU A 14 -5.98 -22.36 -4.35
C LEU A 14 -6.02 -20.92 -4.90
N HIS A 15 -4.87 -20.24 -4.87
CA HIS A 15 -4.72 -18.89 -5.40
C HIS A 15 -3.65 -18.84 -6.49
N HIS A 16 -4.06 -18.51 -7.72
CA HIS A 16 -3.14 -18.27 -8.83
C HIS A 16 -2.61 -16.82 -8.79
N HIS A 17 -1.39 -16.66 -8.26
CA HIS A 17 -0.79 -15.34 -8.12
C HIS A 17 -0.56 -14.68 -9.49
N SER A 18 -1.06 -13.44 -9.64
CA SER A 18 -0.86 -12.62 -10.85
C SER A 18 -1.31 -13.26 -12.17
N ALA A 19 -2.28 -14.19 -12.12
CA ALA A 19 -2.74 -14.97 -13.28
C ALA A 19 -3.13 -14.11 -14.50
N THR A 20 -3.70 -12.93 -14.28
CA THR A 20 -4.21 -12.05 -15.35
C THR A 20 -3.23 -10.98 -15.80
N ALA A 21 -2.39 -10.49 -14.89
CA ALA A 21 -1.58 -9.30 -15.11
C ALA A 21 -0.08 -9.56 -15.18
N ILE A 22 0.37 -10.80 -14.96
CA ILE A 22 1.77 -11.23 -14.87
C ILE A 22 2.50 -10.53 -13.71
N GLU A 23 3.35 -11.27 -13.01
CA GLU A 23 4.13 -10.69 -11.91
C GLU A 23 5.10 -9.62 -12.43
N GLY A 24 5.17 -8.50 -11.71
CA GLY A 24 6.08 -7.40 -12.06
C GLY A 24 5.79 -6.67 -13.37
N SER A 25 4.66 -6.92 -14.05
CA SER A 25 4.39 -6.29 -15.34
C SER A 25 4.23 -4.76 -15.24
N PRO A 26 4.55 -4.01 -16.31
CA PRO A 26 4.33 -2.56 -16.38
C PRO A 26 2.88 -2.16 -16.05
N PHE A 27 1.91 -2.94 -16.54
CA PHE A 27 0.49 -2.71 -16.26
C PHE A 27 0.18 -2.83 -14.76
N LYS A 28 0.62 -3.91 -14.12
CA LYS A 28 0.44 -4.13 -12.67
C LYS A 28 1.13 -3.03 -11.87
N ASN A 29 2.38 -2.71 -12.18
CA ASN A 29 3.19 -1.72 -11.48
C ASN A 29 2.59 -0.31 -11.56
N LYS A 30 2.05 0.07 -12.73
CA LYS A 30 1.27 1.30 -12.91
C LYS A 30 0.04 1.35 -12.01
N LEU A 31 -0.75 0.28 -11.99
CA LEU A 31 -1.95 0.21 -11.14
C LEU A 31 -1.60 0.25 -9.65
N LEU A 32 -0.53 -0.42 -9.23
CA LEU A 32 -0.04 -0.38 -7.84
C LEU A 32 0.35 1.05 -7.44
N GLY A 33 1.13 1.76 -8.26
CA GLY A 33 1.50 3.16 -8.02
C GLY A 33 0.28 4.07 -7.87
N ARG A 34 -0.69 3.95 -8.78
CA ARG A 34 -1.95 4.72 -8.75
C ARG A 34 -2.79 4.41 -7.52
N ASN A 35 -3.05 3.13 -7.28
CA ASN A 35 -3.96 2.68 -6.23
C ASN A 35 -3.39 2.96 -4.83
N LYS A 36 -2.06 2.98 -4.66
CA LYS A 36 -1.41 3.38 -3.41
C LYS A 36 -1.78 4.80 -3.01
N VAL A 37 -1.67 5.77 -3.92
CA VAL A 37 -2.05 7.18 -3.68
C VAL A 37 -3.50 7.27 -3.23
N TRP A 38 -4.41 6.60 -3.95
CA TRP A 38 -5.84 6.63 -3.63
C TRP A 38 -6.17 5.94 -2.30
N ALA A 39 -5.51 4.83 -1.98
CA ALA A 39 -5.72 4.09 -0.74
C ALA A 39 -5.31 4.93 0.47
N ILE A 40 -4.14 5.57 0.42
CA ILE A 40 -3.66 6.49 1.46
C ILE A 40 -4.66 7.65 1.60
N LEU A 41 -4.97 8.33 0.51
CA LEU A 41 -5.82 9.51 0.53
C LEU A 41 -7.22 9.23 1.09
N LYS A 42 -7.86 8.11 0.75
CA LYS A 42 -9.25 7.86 1.19
C LYS A 42 -9.36 7.22 2.57
N ASN A 43 -8.35 6.44 3.00
CA ASN A 43 -8.46 5.60 4.20
C ASN A 43 -7.73 6.15 5.43
N TYR A 44 -6.58 6.83 5.29
CA TYR A 44 -5.84 7.31 6.47
C TYR A 44 -6.55 8.50 7.14
N PRO A 45 -6.96 8.46 8.41
CA PRO A 45 -7.53 9.62 9.08
C PRO A 45 -6.51 10.75 9.18
N TRP A 46 -6.96 12.02 9.13
CA TRP A 46 -6.06 13.18 9.02
C TRP A 46 -4.92 13.24 10.05
N PRO A 47 -5.17 13.01 11.35
CA PRO A 47 -4.09 13.09 12.34
C PRO A 47 -3.00 12.03 12.10
N LEU A 48 -3.38 10.82 11.68
CA LEU A 48 -2.40 9.78 11.37
C LEU A 48 -1.72 10.03 10.03
N LEU A 49 -2.46 10.54 9.03
CA LEU A 49 -1.88 10.89 7.74
C LEU A 49 -0.78 11.94 7.92
N LEU A 50 -1.04 13.03 8.64
CA LEU A 50 -0.05 14.07 8.90
C LEU A 50 1.16 13.51 9.68
N ARG A 51 0.91 12.70 10.72
CA ARG A 51 1.97 12.08 11.52
C ARG A 51 2.90 11.19 10.69
N TYR A 52 2.36 10.42 9.75
CA TYR A 52 3.14 9.47 8.96
C TYR A 52 3.53 10.01 7.57
N LEU A 53 3.10 11.22 7.21
CA LEU A 53 3.33 11.80 5.89
C LEU A 53 4.82 11.80 5.49
N PRO A 54 5.77 12.19 6.36
CA PRO A 54 7.19 12.17 6.00
C PRO A 54 7.68 10.76 5.64
N ALA A 55 7.33 9.75 6.45
CA ALA A 55 7.70 8.36 6.20
C ALA A 55 7.04 7.80 4.93
N ILE A 56 5.77 8.13 4.70
CA ILE A 56 5.03 7.75 3.50
C ILE A 56 5.72 8.32 2.25
N LEU A 57 6.05 9.62 2.26
CA LEU A 57 6.70 10.29 1.12
C LEU A 57 8.12 9.76 0.88
N ALA A 58 8.91 9.58 1.94
CA ALA A 58 10.26 9.04 1.83
C ALA A 58 10.26 7.63 1.24
N TYR A 59 9.39 6.75 1.75
CA TYR A 59 9.24 5.39 1.21
C TYR A 59 8.70 5.39 -0.22
N ASP A 60 7.73 6.25 -0.52
CA ASP A 60 7.14 6.34 -1.86
C ASP A 60 8.17 6.82 -2.89
N LEU A 61 8.91 7.88 -2.58
CA LEU A 61 9.98 8.40 -3.43
C LEU A 61 11.09 7.35 -3.62
N GLY A 62 11.56 6.73 -2.55
CA GLY A 62 12.55 5.65 -2.63
C GLY A 62 12.09 4.50 -3.52
N SER A 63 10.81 4.10 -3.41
CA SER A 63 10.25 3.04 -4.26
C SER A 63 10.22 3.41 -5.74
N VAL A 64 9.94 4.67 -6.07
CA VAL A 64 9.96 5.18 -7.46
C VAL A 64 11.40 5.25 -7.98
N LEU A 65 12.33 5.75 -7.18
CA LEU A 65 13.74 5.84 -7.55
C LEU A 65 14.34 4.45 -7.82
N VAL A 66 14.06 3.46 -6.96
CA VAL A 66 14.50 2.08 -7.20
C VAL A 66 13.88 1.51 -8.48
N ALA A 67 12.59 1.72 -8.71
CA ALA A 67 11.94 1.26 -9.94
C ALA A 67 12.58 1.88 -11.20
N LEU A 68 12.82 3.19 -11.19
CA LEU A 68 13.39 3.92 -12.32
C LEU A 68 14.87 3.59 -12.56
N LEU A 69 15.69 3.65 -11.51
CA LEU A 69 17.15 3.58 -11.63
C LEU A 69 17.67 2.15 -11.69
N VAL A 70 17.06 1.25 -10.91
CA VAL A 70 17.51 -0.15 -10.80
C VAL A 70 16.73 -1.05 -11.76
N ARG A 71 15.40 -0.93 -11.79
CA ARG A 71 14.52 -1.81 -12.59
C ARG A 71 14.22 -1.27 -13.98
N ARG A 72 14.63 -0.03 -14.28
CA ARG A 72 14.33 0.68 -15.54
C ARG A 72 12.84 0.71 -15.87
N ASP A 73 11.98 0.76 -14.84
CA ASP A 73 10.53 0.76 -14.97
C ASP A 73 9.93 2.10 -14.50
N ALA A 74 9.41 2.87 -15.46
CA ALA A 74 8.70 4.13 -15.20
C ALA A 74 7.21 3.95 -14.89
N SER A 75 6.67 2.74 -15.02
CA SER A 75 5.25 2.46 -14.83
C SER A 75 4.71 2.87 -13.45
N PRO A 76 5.42 2.63 -12.33
CA PRO A 76 4.99 3.12 -11.02
C PRO A 76 4.87 4.65 -10.94
N LEU A 77 5.77 5.38 -11.61
CA LEU A 77 5.72 6.85 -11.66
C LEU A 77 4.49 7.29 -12.47
N TYR A 78 4.28 6.72 -13.66
CA TYR A 78 3.09 7.00 -14.46
C TYR A 78 1.80 6.71 -13.69
N GLY A 79 1.77 5.64 -12.90
CA GLY A 79 0.64 5.31 -12.03
C GLY A 79 0.30 6.43 -11.04
N ARG A 80 1.32 7.02 -10.41
CA ARG A 80 1.15 8.14 -9.46
C ARG A 80 0.65 9.39 -10.16
N LEU A 81 1.20 9.73 -11.32
CA LEU A 81 0.74 10.85 -12.13
C LEU A 81 -0.73 10.66 -12.56
N GLN A 82 -1.11 9.44 -12.96
CA GLN A 82 -2.51 9.09 -13.29
C GLN A 82 -3.45 9.16 -12.08
N ALA A 83 -2.94 9.18 -10.85
CA ALA A 83 -3.78 9.34 -9.68
C ALA A 83 -4.33 10.77 -9.54
N ILE A 84 -3.59 11.79 -10.05
CA ILE A 84 -3.84 13.22 -9.83
C ILE A 84 -5.22 13.66 -10.36
N PRO A 85 -5.61 13.37 -11.61
CA PRO A 85 -6.88 13.87 -12.15
C PRO A 85 -8.12 13.33 -11.41
N LYS A 86 -7.98 12.21 -10.69
CA LYS A 86 -9.08 11.59 -9.93
C LYS A 86 -9.06 11.92 -8.43
N LEU A 87 -8.12 12.75 -7.95
CA LEU A 87 -8.07 13.13 -6.54
C LEU A 87 -9.38 13.74 -6.01
N PRO A 88 -10.11 14.60 -6.77
CA PRO A 88 -11.40 15.11 -6.29
C PRO A 88 -12.43 13.99 -6.03
N THR A 89 -12.52 13.01 -6.93
CA THR A 89 -13.40 11.84 -6.76
C THR A 89 -12.99 11.00 -5.54
N ILE A 90 -11.69 10.80 -5.34
CA ILE A 90 -11.19 10.06 -4.18
C ILE A 90 -11.43 10.83 -2.88
N TRP A 91 -11.36 12.17 -2.91
CA TRP A 91 -11.69 13.03 -1.78
C TRP A 91 -13.17 12.93 -1.38
N GLN A 92 -14.07 12.88 -2.36
CA GLN A 92 -15.49 12.63 -2.09
C GLN A 92 -15.70 11.27 -1.41
N LYS A 93 -15.00 10.23 -1.87
CA LYS A 93 -15.01 8.90 -1.21
C LYS A 93 -14.45 8.97 0.21
N ARG A 94 -13.37 9.74 0.42
CA ARG A 94 -12.78 9.97 1.75
C ARG A 94 -13.82 10.49 2.73
N ARG A 95 -14.60 11.50 2.36
CA ARG A 95 -15.62 12.08 3.26
C ARG A 95 -16.58 11.00 3.77
N LYS A 96 -17.13 10.18 2.88
CA LYS A 96 -18.03 9.06 3.24
C LYS A 96 -17.35 8.01 4.14
N ILE A 97 -16.11 7.62 3.80
CA ILE A 97 -15.34 6.63 4.58
C ILE A 97 -15.02 7.15 5.99
N GLN A 98 -14.59 8.41 6.11
CA GLN A 98 -14.18 8.99 7.39
C GLN A 98 -15.40 9.32 8.28
N GLN A 99 -16.54 9.66 7.68
CA GLN A 99 -17.82 9.85 8.40
C GLN A 99 -18.39 8.53 8.94
N SER A 100 -18.16 7.39 8.26
CA SER A 100 -18.62 6.06 8.68
C SER A 100 -17.61 5.28 9.54
N ARG A 101 -16.58 5.96 10.06
CA ARG A 101 -15.58 5.36 10.96
C ARG A 101 -16.14 5.30 12.38
N THR A 102 -16.26 4.10 12.95
CA THR A 102 -16.69 3.89 14.35
C THR A 102 -15.51 3.62 15.30
N ILE A 103 -14.40 3.07 14.78
CA ILE A 103 -13.17 2.81 15.56
C ILE A 103 -12.39 4.09 15.89
N SER A 104 -11.94 4.29 17.14
CA SER A 104 -11.13 5.46 17.56
C SER A 104 -9.75 5.53 16.87
N LEU A 105 -9.12 6.71 16.83
CA LEU A 105 -7.79 6.88 16.23
C LEU A 105 -6.72 6.06 16.97
N GLN A 106 -6.82 5.95 18.29
CA GLN A 106 -5.91 5.14 19.11
C GLN A 106 -6.05 3.66 18.80
N LYS A 107 -7.29 3.14 18.77
CA LYS A 107 -7.55 1.73 18.44
C LYS A 107 -7.10 1.43 17.00
N MET A 108 -7.36 2.34 16.05
CA MET A 108 -6.85 2.19 14.67
C MET A 108 -5.33 2.14 14.63
N ARG A 109 -4.63 3.04 15.34
CA ARG A 109 -3.16 3.03 15.40
C ARG A 109 -2.61 1.74 16.01
N ALA A 110 -3.28 1.19 17.02
CA ALA A 110 -2.88 -0.08 17.65
C ALA A 110 -3.02 -1.29 16.72
N LEU A 111 -3.90 -1.23 15.71
CA LEU A 111 -4.07 -2.27 14.69
C LEU A 111 -3.16 -2.09 13.47
N MET A 112 -2.42 -0.98 13.39
CA MET A 112 -1.49 -0.74 12.28
C MET A 112 -0.13 -1.34 12.61
N GLU A 113 0.52 -1.90 11.60
CA GLU A 113 1.93 -2.31 11.69
C GLU A 113 2.78 -1.10 12.14
N PRO A 114 3.66 -1.27 13.15
CA PRO A 114 4.58 -0.21 13.55
C PRO A 114 5.53 0.14 12.39
N LEU A 115 6.13 1.34 12.43
CA LEU A 115 7.12 1.70 11.43
C LEU A 115 8.32 0.74 11.54
N THR A 116 8.55 -0.04 10.49
CA THR A 116 9.66 -0.98 10.40
C THR A 116 10.81 -0.39 9.58
N THR A 117 12.02 -0.54 10.09
CA THR A 117 13.25 -0.18 9.36
C THR A 117 13.55 -1.19 8.25
N PRO A 118 14.31 -0.82 7.21
CA PRO A 118 14.75 -1.76 6.17
C PRO A 118 15.45 -3.00 6.73
N ARG A 119 16.24 -2.84 7.81
CA ARG A 119 16.91 -3.95 8.49
C ARG A 119 15.92 -4.95 9.09
N GLN A 120 14.89 -4.47 9.78
CA GLN A 120 13.85 -5.33 10.36
C GLN A 120 13.06 -6.06 9.27
N VAL A 121 12.78 -5.38 8.16
CA VAL A 121 12.14 -6.02 7.00
C VAL A 121 13.03 -7.12 6.43
N TRP A 122 14.34 -6.87 6.28
CA TRP A 122 15.28 -7.89 5.82
C TRP A 122 15.34 -9.09 6.77
N GLN A 123 15.48 -8.84 8.08
CA GLN A 123 15.48 -9.89 9.12
C GLN A 123 14.21 -10.76 9.06
N ARG A 124 13.04 -10.15 8.84
CA ARG A 124 11.76 -10.87 8.71
C ARG A 124 11.80 -11.91 7.61
N TYR A 125 12.50 -11.65 6.51
CA TYR A 125 12.53 -12.55 5.35
C TYR A 125 13.77 -13.45 5.28
N GLN A 126 14.66 -13.43 6.28
CA GLN A 126 15.86 -14.29 6.28
C GLN A 126 15.55 -15.80 6.26
N HIS A 127 14.39 -16.19 6.79
CA HIS A 127 13.95 -17.58 6.79
C HIS A 127 13.47 -18.06 5.41
N LEU A 128 13.16 -17.14 4.49
CA LEU A 128 12.90 -17.47 3.11
C LEU A 128 14.26 -17.70 2.45
N GLY A 129 14.55 -18.96 2.11
CA GLY A 129 15.70 -19.29 1.27
C GLY A 129 15.65 -18.54 -0.07
N PRO A 130 16.74 -18.56 -0.85
CA PRO A 130 16.71 -17.98 -2.19
C PRO A 130 15.56 -18.58 -2.99
N SER A 131 14.75 -17.75 -3.65
CA SER A 131 13.71 -18.24 -4.56
C SER A 131 14.32 -19.23 -5.55
N PRO A 132 13.70 -20.39 -5.80
CA PRO A 132 14.11 -21.24 -6.91
C PRO A 132 14.09 -20.41 -8.20
N LYS A 133 15.18 -20.48 -8.96
CA LYS A 133 15.36 -19.77 -10.22
C LYS A 133 14.37 -20.25 -11.28
#